data_AF-X0Y737-F1
#
_entry.id   AF-X0Y737-F1
#
_cell.length_a   1.000
_cell.length_b   1.000
_cell.length_c   1.000
_cell.angle_alpha   90.00
_cell.angle_beta   90.00
_cell.angle_gamma   90.00
#
_symmetry.space_group_name_H-M   'P 1'
#
loop_
_entity.id
_entity.type
_entity.pdbx_description
1 polymer ?
#
loop_
_entity_poly.entity_id
_entity_poly.type
_entity_poly.pdbx_seq_one_letter_code
_entity_poly.pdbx_strand_id
1 'polypeptide(L)'
;LRFISHHDELRMLARALTRAGWPIAYSQGFNPQPRLTLPLPRSVGVASACEWAVVELNEAQAVEKLRESLAATLPTGCDLQHLVALATRATPHPRRALYTVELEPEHATHLGPRLAEVLAAKTLTIERSSAPGKPSRTIDIRPYIETLTLEGRTLSMRLAFMAQRTARP
;
A
#
# COMPACT_ATOMS: atom_id res chain seq x y z
N LEU A 1 5.10 -4.42 10.53
CA LEU A 1 4.51 -3.25 11.23
C LEU A 1 2.97 -3.28 11.11
N ARG A 2 2.21 -3.16 12.21
CA ARG A 2 0.71 -3.21 12.18
C ARG A 2 0.02 -2.00 12.83
N PHE A 3 0.60 -1.46 13.91
CA PHE A 3 -0.06 -0.47 14.78
C PHE A 3 0.44 0.97 14.63
N ILE A 4 1.15 1.26 13.54
CA ILE A 4 1.52 2.63 13.18
C ILE A 4 0.76 3.06 11.93
N SER A 5 0.44 4.36 11.85
CA SER A 5 -0.21 4.93 10.66
C SER A 5 0.79 5.13 9.52
N HIS A 6 0.29 5.35 8.31
CA HIS A 6 1.14 5.69 7.17
C HIS A 6 1.89 7.02 7.37
N HIS A 7 1.36 7.96 8.18
CA HIS A 7 2.08 9.18 8.54
C HIS A 7 3.25 8.92 9.48
N ASP A 8 3.07 8.00 10.43
CA ASP A 8 4.16 7.58 11.33
C ASP A 8 5.26 6.86 10.56
N GLU A 9 4.88 6.03 9.60
CA GLU A 9 5.80 5.33 8.71
C GLU A 9 6.61 6.30 7.85
N LEU A 10 5.97 7.30 7.24
CA LEU A 10 6.65 8.38 6.53
C LEU A 10 7.62 9.15 7.44
N ARG A 11 7.21 9.50 8.67
CA ARG A 11 8.07 10.17 9.66
C ARG A 11 9.26 9.30 10.07
N MET A 12 9.04 8.01 10.27
CA MET A 12 10.07 7.04 10.61
C MET A 12 11.12 6.96 9.50
N LEU A 13 10.68 6.79 8.25
CA LEU A 13 11.54 6.72 7.08
C LEU A 13 12.33 8.01 6.87
N ALA A 14 11.67 9.17 6.98
CA ALA A 14 12.35 10.47 6.88
C ALA A 14 13.45 10.61 7.93
N ARG A 15 13.18 10.24 9.19
CA ARG A 15 14.18 10.26 10.27
C ARG A 15 15.33 9.27 10.02
N ALA A 16 15.04 8.08 9.48
CA ALA A 16 16.06 7.09 9.15
C ALA A 16 16.99 7.59 8.03
N LEU A 17 16.42 8.16 6.97
CA LEU A 17 17.15 8.81 5.88
C LEU A 17 18.02 9.98 6.38
N THR A 18 17.48 10.85 7.23
CA THR A 18 18.24 11.94 7.84
C THR A 18 19.40 11.41 8.70
N ARG A 19 19.18 10.40 9.55
CA ARG A 19 20.25 9.78 10.35
C ARG A 19 21.32 9.10 9.49
N ALA A 20 20.92 8.56 8.34
CA ALA A 20 21.84 7.94 7.39
C ALA A 20 22.62 8.98 6.56
N GLY A 21 22.37 10.28 6.76
CA GLY A 21 23.09 11.37 6.09
C GLY A 21 22.57 11.71 4.70
N TRP A 22 21.33 11.31 4.36
CA TRP A 22 20.80 11.46 3.00
C TRP A 22 19.98 12.73 2.81
N PRO A 23 20.30 13.56 1.79
CA PRO A 23 19.63 14.83 1.56
C PRO A 23 18.28 14.63 0.85
N ILE A 24 17.23 14.38 1.63
CA ILE A 24 15.85 14.31 1.13
C ILE A 24 15.46 15.65 0.50
N ALA A 25 14.82 15.61 -0.66
CA ALA A 25 14.25 16.79 -1.29
C ALA A 25 12.99 17.24 -0.54
N TYR A 26 12.77 18.55 -0.45
CA TYR A 26 11.59 19.13 0.19
C TYR A 26 10.76 19.94 -0.80
N SER A 27 9.46 20.10 -0.51
CA SER A 27 8.60 21.02 -1.26
C SER A 27 9.05 22.48 -1.05
N GLN A 28 8.78 23.35 -2.03
CA GLN A 28 9.23 24.75 -2.07
C GLN A 28 8.18 25.74 -1.51
N GLY A 29 7.27 25.27 -0.65
CA GLY A 29 6.21 26.11 -0.07
C GLY A 29 6.55 26.65 1.32
N PHE A 30 5.65 27.46 1.90
CA PHE A 30 5.80 28.02 3.26
C PHE A 30 5.86 26.96 4.37
N ASN A 31 5.45 25.71 4.09
CA ASN A 31 5.59 24.57 4.98
C ASN A 31 6.25 23.41 4.20
N PRO A 32 7.60 23.37 4.13
CA PRO A 32 8.32 22.37 3.35
C PRO A 32 8.04 20.97 3.91
N GLN A 33 7.55 20.09 3.05
CA GLN A 33 7.31 18.68 3.36
C GLN A 33 8.34 17.82 2.61
N PRO A 34 8.85 16.74 3.23
CA PRO A 34 9.76 15.84 2.55
C PRO A 34 9.05 15.22 1.33
N ARG A 35 9.75 15.14 0.21
CA ARG A 35 9.30 14.44 -1.00
C ARG A 35 9.49 12.93 -0.82
N LEU A 36 8.65 12.39 0.06
CA LEU A 36 8.61 10.98 0.45
C LEU A 36 7.14 10.54 0.39
N THR A 37 6.86 9.47 -0.35
CA THR A 37 5.49 8.99 -0.56
C THR A 37 5.42 7.47 -0.45
N LEU A 38 4.25 6.97 -0.04
CA LEU A 38 3.91 5.56 -0.06
C LEU A 38 2.92 5.34 -1.22
N PRO A 39 3.26 4.61 -2.28
CA PRO A 39 2.36 4.38 -3.42
C PRO A 39 1.05 3.68 -3.05
N LEU A 40 1.08 2.84 -2.00
CA LEU A 40 -0.08 2.15 -1.48
C LEU A 40 -0.09 2.21 0.05
N PRO A 41 -0.51 3.34 0.64
CA PRO A 41 -0.52 3.47 2.09
C PRO A 41 -1.59 2.53 2.69
N ARG A 42 -1.19 1.75 3.68
CA ARG A 42 -2.08 0.88 4.45
C ARG A 42 -2.80 1.64 5.58
N SER A 43 -3.96 1.12 5.97
CA SER A 43 -4.68 1.58 7.17
C SER A 43 -4.02 1.05 8.45
N VAL A 44 -4.22 1.76 9.56
CA VAL A 44 -3.81 1.27 10.88
C VAL A 44 -4.54 -0.04 11.18
N GLY A 45 -3.84 -1.00 11.80
CA GLY A 45 -4.40 -2.31 12.14
C GLY A 45 -4.26 -3.35 11.02
N VAL A 46 -3.93 -2.92 9.80
CA VAL A 46 -3.55 -3.83 8.69
C VAL A 46 -2.04 -4.07 8.77
N ALA A 47 -1.66 -5.34 8.77
CA ALA A 47 -0.26 -5.75 8.66
C ALA A 47 0.11 -5.88 7.18
N SER A 48 1.35 -5.55 6.84
CA SER A 48 1.92 -5.77 5.52
C SER A 48 3.26 -6.50 5.64
N ALA A 49 3.55 -7.34 4.65
CA ALA A 49 4.84 -8.01 4.52
C ALA A 49 5.92 -7.10 3.91
N CYS A 50 5.51 -6.10 3.13
CA CYS A 50 6.41 -5.18 2.44
C CYS A 50 5.67 -3.88 2.11
N GLU A 51 6.31 -2.75 2.37
CA GLU A 51 5.80 -1.43 2.01
C GLU A 51 6.78 -0.77 1.05
N TRP A 52 6.25 -0.22 -0.04
CA TRP A 52 7.05 0.57 -0.97
C TRP A 52 7.04 2.02 -0.52
N ALA A 53 8.23 2.62 -0.46
CA ALA A 53 8.40 4.05 -0.27
C ALA A 53 9.19 4.62 -1.44
N VAL A 54 8.80 5.83 -1.86
CA VAL A 54 9.43 6.55 -2.97
C VAL A 54 9.96 7.85 -2.39
N VAL A 55 11.27 8.01 -2.45
CA VAL A 55 11.99 9.17 -1.94
C VAL A 55 12.65 9.92 -3.09
N GLU A 56 12.56 11.24 -3.08
CA GLU A 56 13.37 12.10 -3.91
C GLU A 56 14.53 12.67 -3.08
N LEU A 57 15.73 12.63 -3.66
CA LEU A 57 16.95 13.15 -3.05
C LEU A 57 17.44 14.35 -3.87
N ASN A 58 18.08 15.32 -3.21
CA ASN A 58 18.63 16.50 -3.89
C ASN A 58 19.80 16.17 -4.81
N GLU A 59 20.49 15.05 -4.55
CA GLU A 59 21.70 14.63 -5.26
C GLU A 59 21.60 13.17 -5.68
N ALA A 60 22.08 12.88 -6.89
CA ALA A 60 22.30 11.50 -7.33
C ALA A 60 23.54 10.95 -6.61
N GLN A 61 23.37 9.85 -5.89
CA GLN A 61 24.49 9.17 -5.23
C GLN A 61 24.38 7.65 -5.44
N ALA A 62 25.46 6.94 -5.11
CA ALA A 62 25.52 5.49 -5.27
C ALA A 62 24.46 4.77 -4.42
N VAL A 63 23.63 3.95 -5.06
CA VAL A 63 22.54 3.18 -4.45
C VAL A 63 23.07 2.26 -3.34
N GLU A 64 24.28 1.75 -3.50
CA GLU A 64 24.95 0.85 -2.57
C GLU A 64 25.19 1.51 -1.21
N LYS A 65 25.69 2.75 -1.22
CA LYS A 65 25.93 3.52 0.01
C LYS A 65 24.62 3.87 0.71
N LEU A 66 23.56 4.16 -0.05
CA LEU A 66 22.23 4.42 0.50
C LEU A 66 21.68 3.19 1.20
N ARG A 67 21.78 2.03 0.55
CA ARG A 67 21.31 0.76 1.09
C ARG A 67 21.96 0.45 2.45
N GLU A 68 23.28 0.51 2.53
CA GLU A 68 24.03 0.16 3.74
C GLU A 68 23.69 1.11 4.90
N SER A 69 23.80 2.42 4.66
CA SER A 69 23.56 3.43 5.68
C SER A 69 22.09 3.51 6.11
N LEU A 70 21.13 3.36 5.19
CA LEU A 70 19.70 3.34 5.54
C LEU A 70 19.35 2.09 6.34
N ALA A 71 19.82 0.91 5.94
CA ALA A 71 19.57 -0.32 6.67
C ALA A 71 20.08 -0.24 8.12
N ALA A 72 21.23 0.40 8.34
CA ALA A 72 21.80 0.60 9.68
C ALA A 72 21.00 1.59 10.56
N THR A 73 20.14 2.44 10.00
CA THR A 73 19.37 3.44 10.74
C THR A 73 17.88 3.12 10.88
N LEU A 74 17.40 2.07 10.22
CA LEU A 74 16.04 1.58 10.39
C LEU A 74 15.84 1.01 11.80
N PRO A 75 14.65 1.20 12.40
CA PRO A 75 14.36 0.64 13.72
C PRO A 75 14.24 -0.89 13.65
N THR A 76 14.48 -1.55 14.79
CA THR A 76 14.27 -3.00 14.93
C THR A 76 12.90 -3.43 14.41
N GLY A 77 12.87 -4.48 13.59
CA GLY A 77 11.64 -4.98 12.97
C GLY A 77 11.25 -4.26 11.66
N CYS A 78 12.13 -3.41 11.13
CA CYS A 78 12.02 -2.80 9.81
C CYS A 78 13.28 -3.09 9.01
N ASP A 79 13.17 -4.00 8.03
CA ASP A 79 14.30 -4.40 7.21
C ASP A 79 14.17 -3.82 5.80
N LEU A 80 15.28 -3.28 5.28
CA LEU A 80 15.36 -2.84 3.89
C LEU A 80 15.50 -4.05 2.97
N GLN A 81 14.43 -4.45 2.29
CA GLN A 81 14.44 -5.62 1.39
C GLN A 81 15.00 -5.27 0.00
N HIS A 82 14.56 -4.14 -0.56
CA HIS A 82 14.91 -3.72 -1.91
C HIS A 82 15.13 -2.21 -1.97
N LEU A 83 16.06 -1.80 -2.83
CA LEU A 83 16.34 -0.41 -3.14
C LEU A 83 16.62 -0.29 -4.63
N VAL A 84 15.87 0.57 -5.33
CA VAL A 84 15.96 0.73 -6.78
C VAL A 84 16.00 2.21 -7.11
N ALA A 85 16.99 2.63 -7.91
CA ALA A 85 17.00 3.97 -8.50
C ALA A 85 15.99 4.02 -9.66
N LEU A 86 15.09 5.00 -9.61
CA LEU A 86 14.12 5.21 -10.68
C LEU A 86 14.76 5.98 -11.83
N ALA A 87 14.59 5.49 -13.06
CA ALA A 87 15.08 6.15 -14.28
C ALA A 87 14.36 7.48 -14.59
N THR A 88 13.19 7.70 -13.99
CA THR A 88 12.39 8.91 -14.18
C THR A 88 11.90 9.43 -12.83
N ARG A 89 11.47 10.69 -12.80
CA ARG A 89 10.81 11.30 -11.63
C ARG A 89 9.33 10.92 -11.49
N ALA A 90 8.83 10.01 -12.33
CA ALA A 90 7.44 9.58 -12.25
C ALA A 90 7.19 8.75 -10.99
N THR A 91 6.13 9.07 -10.27
CA THR A 91 5.73 8.28 -9.09
C THR A 91 5.23 6.90 -9.54
N PRO A 92 5.83 5.81 -9.02
CA PRO A 92 5.31 4.47 -9.23
C PRO A 92 3.86 4.36 -8.76
N HIS A 93 3.03 3.66 -9.54
CA HIS A 93 1.66 3.36 -9.16
C HIS A 93 1.47 1.85 -8.98
N PRO A 94 0.79 1.40 -7.91
CA PRO A 94 0.49 -0.01 -7.74
C PRO A 94 -0.35 -0.50 -8.92
N ARG A 95 0.00 -1.67 -9.45
CA ARG A 95 -0.81 -2.37 -10.45
C ARG A 95 -1.72 -3.39 -9.82
N ARG A 96 -1.24 -4.03 -8.74
CA ARG A 96 -1.91 -5.11 -8.02
C ARG A 96 -1.61 -5.02 -6.54
N ALA A 97 -2.53 -5.52 -5.73
CA ALA A 97 -2.31 -5.80 -4.32
C ALA A 97 -2.94 -7.14 -3.95
N LEU A 98 -2.25 -7.88 -3.07
CA LEU A 98 -2.75 -9.12 -2.48
C LEU A 98 -3.17 -8.81 -1.04
N TYR A 99 -4.43 -9.10 -0.74
CA TYR A 99 -4.97 -9.00 0.61
C TYR A 99 -5.32 -10.39 1.12
N THR A 100 -4.99 -10.64 2.38
CA THR A 100 -5.33 -11.88 3.08
C THR A 100 -6.14 -11.56 4.32
N VAL A 101 -7.27 -12.22 4.49
CA VAL A 101 -8.14 -12.06 5.66
C VAL A 101 -8.39 -13.44 6.24
N GLU A 102 -8.09 -13.61 7.54
CA GLU A 102 -8.51 -14.79 8.27
C GLU A 102 -9.97 -14.62 8.69
N LEU A 103 -10.81 -15.57 8.29
CA LEU A 103 -12.24 -15.55 8.55
C LEU A 103 -12.60 -16.39 9.78
N GLU A 104 -13.69 -16.01 10.43
CA GLU A 104 -14.35 -16.89 11.39
C GLU A 104 -14.91 -18.13 10.65
N PRO A 105 -14.97 -19.31 11.31
CA PRO A 105 -15.39 -20.56 10.67
C PRO A 105 -16.76 -20.48 9.99
N GLU A 106 -17.72 -19.76 10.59
CA GLU A 106 -19.05 -19.54 10.04
C GLU A 106 -19.01 -18.73 8.74
N HIS A 107 -18.17 -17.69 8.68
CA HIS A 107 -18.01 -16.86 7.49
C HIS A 107 -17.31 -17.62 6.36
N ALA A 108 -16.29 -18.42 6.68
CA ALA A 108 -15.60 -19.24 5.69
C ALA A 108 -16.56 -20.25 5.03
N THR A 109 -17.39 -20.91 5.84
CA THR A 109 -18.38 -21.90 5.38
C THR A 109 -19.40 -21.28 4.43
N HIS A 110 -19.91 -20.09 4.76
CA HIS A 110 -20.89 -19.40 3.92
C HIS A 110 -20.28 -18.75 2.67
N LEU A 111 -19.03 -18.28 2.74
CA LEU A 111 -18.40 -17.55 1.65
C LEU A 111 -17.94 -18.49 0.53
N GLY A 112 -17.39 -19.66 0.86
CA GLY A 112 -16.79 -20.59 -0.10
C GLY A 112 -17.64 -20.84 -1.35
N PRO A 113 -18.91 -21.28 -1.22
CA PRO A 113 -19.79 -21.52 -2.37
C PRO A 113 -20.06 -20.27 -3.24
N ARG A 114 -20.04 -19.07 -2.64
CA ARG A 114 -20.41 -17.81 -3.30
C ARG A 114 -19.26 -17.16 -4.06
N LEU A 115 -18.01 -17.59 -3.83
CA LEU A 115 -16.85 -17.04 -4.53
C LEU A 115 -16.90 -17.29 -6.04
N ALA A 116 -17.36 -18.47 -6.45
CA ALA A 116 -17.51 -18.82 -7.86
C ALA A 116 -18.54 -17.93 -8.55
N GLU A 117 -19.66 -17.63 -7.88
CA GLU A 117 -20.70 -16.73 -8.37
C GLU A 117 -20.15 -15.31 -8.56
N VAL A 118 -19.40 -14.79 -7.57
CA VAL A 118 -18.75 -13.49 -7.65
C VAL A 118 -17.76 -13.40 -8.82
N LEU A 119 -16.95 -14.45 -9.04
CA LEU A 119 -16.00 -14.50 -10.15
C LEU A 119 -16.71 -14.67 -11.51
N ALA A 120 -17.84 -15.38 -11.57
CA ALA A 120 -18.61 -15.55 -12.79
C ALA A 120 -19.46 -14.31 -13.15
N ALA A 121 -19.78 -13.46 -12.17
CA ALA A 121 -20.58 -12.26 -12.39
C ALA A 121 -19.90 -11.30 -13.37
N LYS A 122 -20.68 -10.71 -14.28
CA LYS A 122 -20.22 -9.67 -15.22
C LYS A 122 -20.03 -8.32 -14.52
N THR A 123 -20.84 -8.06 -13.50
CA THR A 123 -20.85 -6.83 -12.71
C THR A 123 -21.04 -7.18 -11.24
N LEU A 124 -20.42 -6.41 -10.35
CA LEU A 124 -20.58 -6.52 -8.90
C LEU A 124 -20.59 -5.11 -8.32
N THR A 125 -21.76 -4.57 -8.08
CA THR A 125 -21.90 -3.19 -7.59
C THR A 125 -21.98 -3.14 -6.07
N ILE A 126 -21.24 -2.21 -5.48
CA ILE A 126 -21.33 -1.86 -4.05
C ILE A 126 -21.70 -0.39 -3.90
N GLU A 127 -22.33 -0.05 -2.78
CA GLU A 127 -22.47 1.34 -2.35
C GLU A 127 -21.29 1.72 -1.45
N ARG A 128 -20.64 2.84 -1.77
CA ARG A 128 -19.65 3.45 -0.90
C ARG A 128 -20.20 4.71 -0.26
N SER A 129 -20.14 4.77 1.07
CA SER A 129 -20.44 5.97 1.84
C SER A 129 -19.48 7.09 1.45
N SER A 130 -20.02 8.26 1.14
CA SER A 130 -19.23 9.47 0.93
C SER A 130 -19.01 10.20 2.27
N ALA A 131 -18.21 11.27 2.25
CA ALA A 131 -18.07 12.16 3.40
C ALA A 131 -19.45 12.66 3.89
N PRO A 132 -19.60 13.02 5.18
CA PRO A 132 -20.86 13.49 5.75
C PRO A 132 -21.53 14.55 4.86
N GLY A 133 -22.82 14.38 4.56
CA GLY A 133 -23.59 15.28 3.71
C GLY A 133 -23.46 15.07 2.19
N LYS A 134 -22.70 14.06 1.74
CA LYS A 134 -22.60 13.68 0.32
C LYS A 134 -23.33 12.36 0.04
N PRO A 135 -23.99 12.21 -1.13
CA PRO A 135 -24.69 10.98 -1.49
C PRO A 135 -23.73 9.79 -1.58
N SER A 136 -24.20 8.58 -1.26
CA SER A 136 -23.45 7.35 -1.51
C SER A 136 -23.19 7.21 -3.01
N ARG A 137 -22.08 6.57 -3.36
CA ARG A 137 -21.71 6.30 -4.74
C ARG A 137 -21.77 4.81 -5.00
N THR A 138 -22.55 4.42 -6.01
CA THR A 138 -22.51 3.06 -6.56
C THR A 138 -21.26 2.88 -7.42
N ILE A 139 -20.51 1.82 -7.16
CA ILE A 139 -19.29 1.49 -7.89
C ILE A 139 -19.33 0.01 -8.25
N ASP A 140 -19.15 -0.30 -9.54
CA ASP A 140 -18.88 -1.67 -9.98
C ASP A 140 -17.43 -2.03 -9.63
N ILE A 141 -17.27 -3.04 -8.77
CA ILE A 141 -15.98 -3.53 -8.29
C ILE A 141 -15.50 -4.78 -9.01
N ARG A 142 -16.36 -5.45 -9.80
CA ARG A 142 -15.99 -6.69 -10.50
C ARG A 142 -14.72 -6.53 -11.36
N PRO A 143 -14.52 -5.42 -12.10
CA PRO A 143 -13.34 -5.25 -12.94
C PRO A 143 -12.01 -5.23 -12.16
N TYR A 144 -12.02 -4.89 -10.87
CA TYR A 144 -10.80 -4.85 -10.06
C TYR A 144 -10.45 -6.21 -9.43
N ILE A 145 -11.35 -7.20 -9.45
CA ILE A 145 -11.14 -8.50 -8.82
C ILE A 145 -10.49 -9.44 -9.84
N GLU A 146 -9.20 -9.74 -9.66
CA GLU A 146 -8.48 -10.69 -10.51
C GLU A 146 -8.64 -12.12 -10.00
N THR A 147 -8.49 -12.35 -8.69
CA THR A 147 -8.68 -13.67 -8.07
C THR A 147 -9.27 -13.54 -6.67
N LEU A 148 -10.12 -14.50 -6.30
CA LEU A 148 -10.59 -14.74 -4.94
C LEU A 148 -10.41 -16.23 -4.64
N THR A 149 -9.67 -16.56 -3.59
CA THR A 149 -9.43 -17.96 -3.20
C THR A 149 -9.61 -18.10 -1.70
N LEU A 150 -10.29 -19.16 -1.26
CA LEU A 150 -10.47 -19.49 0.15
C LEU A 150 -9.76 -20.83 0.41
N GLU A 151 -8.72 -20.79 1.24
CA GLU A 151 -7.98 -21.97 1.68
C GLU A 151 -8.19 -22.15 3.19
N GLY A 152 -8.95 -23.18 3.58
CA GLY A 152 -9.41 -23.32 4.96
C GLY A 152 -10.26 -22.11 5.38
N ARG A 153 -9.70 -21.24 6.22
CA ARG A 153 -10.34 -20.00 6.68
C ARG A 153 -9.69 -18.73 6.13
N THR A 154 -8.64 -18.85 5.33
CA THR A 154 -7.91 -17.70 4.81
C THR A 154 -8.45 -17.32 3.43
N LEU A 155 -9.07 -16.14 3.34
CA LEU A 155 -9.47 -15.54 2.07
C LEU A 155 -8.33 -14.71 1.50
N SER A 156 -7.88 -15.07 0.30
CA SER A 156 -6.89 -14.33 -0.47
C SER A 156 -7.55 -13.62 -1.66
N MET A 157 -7.29 -12.32 -1.79
CA MET A 157 -7.89 -11.45 -2.79
C MET A 157 -6.80 -10.72 -3.57
N ARG A 158 -6.68 -11.01 -4.86
CA ARG A 158 -5.78 -10.26 -5.76
C ARG A 158 -6.59 -9.21 -6.49
N LEU A 159 -6.26 -7.95 -6.22
CA LEU A 159 -6.99 -6.80 -6.72
C LEU A 159 -6.12 -5.97 -7.67
N ALA A 160 -6.65 -5.68 -8.85
CA ALA A 160 -6.05 -4.80 -9.83
C ALA A 160 -6.33 -3.32 -9.51
N PHE A 161 -5.41 -2.46 -9.95
CA PHE A 161 -5.59 -1.02 -9.96
C PHE A 161 -5.80 -0.54 -11.39
N MET A 162 -6.87 0.23 -11.62
CA MET A 162 -7.18 0.84 -12.91
C MET A 162 -7.51 2.31 -12.70
N ALA A 163 -6.87 3.19 -13.47
CA ALA A 163 -6.99 4.65 -13.30
C ALA A 163 -6.86 5.09 -11.81
N GLN A 164 -5.87 4.51 -11.11
CA GLN A 164 -5.59 4.74 -9.68
C GLN A 164 -6.74 4.37 -8.72
N ARG A 165 -7.70 3.54 -9.16
CA ARG A 165 -8.80 3.01 -8.35
C ARG A 165 -8.69 1.49 -8.20
N THR A 166 -9.21 0.97 -7.09
CA THR A 166 -9.30 -0.46 -6.83
C THR A 166 -10.45 -0.78 -5.86
N ALA A 167 -10.83 -2.05 -5.78
CA ALA A 167 -11.82 -2.59 -4.86
C ALA A 167 -11.23 -2.85 -3.47
N ARG A 168 -10.69 -1.81 -2.80
CA ARG A 168 -10.12 -1.96 -1.45
C ARG A 168 -11.11 -2.68 -0.51
N PRO A 169 -10.67 -3.73 0.21
CA PRO A 169 -11.47 -4.44 1.20
C PRO A 169 -11.71 -3.60 2.46
#